data_AF-A0A8J3HUF7-F1
#
_entry.id   AF-A0A8J3HUF7-F1
#
_cell.length_a   1.000
_cell.length_b   1.000
_cell.length_c   1.000
_cell.angle_alpha   90.00
_cell.angle_beta   90.00
_cell.angle_gamma   90.00
#
_symmetry.space_group_name_H-M   'P 1'
#
loop_
_entity.id
_entity.type
_entity.pdbx_description
1 polymer ?
#
loop_
_entity_poly.entity_id
_entity_poly.type
_entity_poly.pdbx_seq_one_letter_code
_entity_poly.pdbx_strand_id
1 'polypeptide(L)'
;MLFNKVSYRRGLIEGIIIFAIGRLCSLISPFVFPDWTYVAAPMLFMALQYVIAPVWAAKRIVSTKRERLSKRFVVFGPLLAGFCLALDLIVSLALGLAVNPFGGVQQGPVLLRMLNPGSNHLNVGDFALTEVKTAITLLAFYTLAVICTRLAAGGFLRFTMPAGGNRVTL
;
A
#
# COMPACT_ATOMS: atom_id res chain seq x y z
N MET A 1 14.28 19.23 -2.66
CA MET A 1 13.61 19.45 -1.36
C MET A 1 12.25 20.17 -1.47
N LEU A 2 11.85 20.70 -2.63
CA LEU A 2 10.61 21.49 -2.81
C LEU A 2 9.29 20.68 -2.71
N PHE A 3 9.35 19.36 -2.84
CA PHE A 3 8.17 18.49 -2.93
C PHE A 3 7.80 17.76 -1.63
N ASN A 4 8.53 17.95 -0.53
CA ASN A 4 8.43 17.06 0.62
C ASN A 4 7.41 17.47 1.70
N LYS A 5 6.66 18.57 1.52
CA LYS A 5 5.83 19.11 2.61
C LYS A 5 4.36 19.17 2.20
N VAL A 6 3.62 18.12 2.53
CA VAL A 6 2.20 17.98 2.22
C VAL A 6 1.40 17.79 3.52
N SER A 7 0.16 18.29 3.55
CA SER A 7 -0.74 18.06 4.68
C SER A 7 -1.08 16.58 4.83
N TYR A 8 -1.41 16.15 6.06
CA TYR A 8 -1.74 14.76 6.36
C TYR A 8 -2.83 14.19 5.43
N ARG A 9 -3.88 14.98 5.17
CA ARG A 9 -4.97 14.60 4.27
C ARG A 9 -4.51 14.41 2.83
N ARG A 10 -3.67 15.32 2.32
CA ARG A 10 -3.21 15.25 0.93
C ARG A 10 -2.18 14.13 0.72
N GLY A 11 -1.31 13.85 1.71
CA GLY A 11 -0.42 12.69 1.67
C GLY A 11 -1.19 11.36 1.64
N LEU A 12 -2.28 11.28 2.40
CA LEU A 12 -3.19 10.12 2.38
C LEU A 12 -3.87 9.96 1.01
N ILE A 13 -4.40 11.04 0.43
CA ILE A 13 -5.04 11.01 -0.90
C ILE A 13 -4.03 10.61 -1.98
N GLU A 14 -2.81 11.16 -1.96
CA GLU A 14 -1.75 10.78 -2.92
C GLU A 14 -1.42 9.29 -2.81
N GLY A 15 -1.31 8.74 -1.59
CA GLY A 15 -1.08 7.31 -1.38
C GLY A 15 -2.21 6.44 -1.93
N ILE A 16 -3.47 6.86 -1.70
CA ILE A 16 -4.65 6.17 -2.24
C ILE A 16 -4.67 6.20 -3.77
N ILE A 17 -4.33 7.34 -4.38
CA ILE A 17 -4.28 7.47 -5.85
C ILE A 17 -3.22 6.53 -6.43
N ILE A 18 -2.03 6.47 -5.85
CA ILE A 18 -0.95 5.57 -6.31
C ILE A 18 -1.39 4.11 -6.19
N PHE A 19 -2.02 3.75 -5.08
CA PHE A 19 -2.59 2.41 -4.88
C PHE A 19 -3.65 2.09 -5.94
N ALA A 20 -4.60 3.00 -6.16
CA ALA A 20 -5.67 2.82 -7.15
C ALA A 20 -5.12 2.66 -8.58
N ILE A 21 -4.11 3.45 -8.96
CA ILE A 21 -3.42 3.30 -10.25
C ILE A 21 -2.77 1.92 -10.34
N GLY A 22 -1.99 1.52 -9.32
CA GLY A 22 -1.38 0.20 -9.28
C GLY A 22 -2.42 -0.93 -9.38
N ARG A 23 -3.58 -0.75 -8.74
CA ARG A 23 -4.68 -1.72 -8.73
C ARG A 23 -5.42 -1.82 -10.07
N LEU A 24 -5.61 -0.70 -10.75
CA LEU A 24 -6.17 -0.67 -12.10
C LEU A 24 -5.19 -1.26 -13.11
N CYS A 25 -3.89 -0.97 -12.98
CA CYS A 25 -2.87 -1.56 -13.84
C CYS A 25 -2.75 -3.08 -13.65
N SER A 26 -2.96 -3.61 -12.43
CA SER A 26 -2.98 -5.06 -12.20
C SER A 26 -4.22 -5.77 -12.76
N LEU A 27 -5.22 -5.03 -13.25
CA LEU A 27 -6.34 -5.58 -14.04
C LEU A 27 -6.01 -5.67 -15.54
N ILE A 28 -4.78 -5.35 -15.95
CA ILE A 28 -4.34 -5.58 -17.32
C ILE A 28 -3.82 -7.01 -17.40
N SER A 29 -4.37 -7.78 -18.33
CA SER A 29 -3.96 -9.16 -18.57
C SER A 29 -2.44 -9.24 -18.86
N PRO A 30 -1.70 -10.15 -18.23
CA PRO A 30 -0.26 -10.32 -18.47
C PRO A 30 0.08 -10.65 -19.93
N PHE A 31 -0.87 -11.23 -20.67
CA PHE A 31 -0.72 -11.59 -22.09
C PHE A 31 -0.59 -10.38 -23.03
N VAL A 32 -0.91 -9.18 -22.56
CA VAL A 32 -0.75 -7.94 -23.35
C VAL A 32 0.73 -7.52 -23.44
N PHE A 33 1.58 -8.00 -22.53
CA PHE A 33 2.98 -7.59 -22.43
C PHE A 33 3.92 -8.58 -23.13
N PRO A 34 4.67 -8.18 -24.16
CA PRO A 34 5.61 -9.06 -24.87
C PRO A 34 6.91 -9.31 -24.09
N ASP A 35 7.54 -10.46 -24.33
CA ASP A 35 8.87 -10.83 -23.83
C ASP A 35 9.04 -10.74 -22.30
N TRP A 36 10.07 -10.04 -21.83
CA TRP A 36 10.41 -9.86 -20.42
C TRP A 36 9.44 -8.90 -19.70
N THR A 37 8.66 -8.11 -20.45
CA THR A 37 7.71 -7.15 -19.86
C THR A 37 6.51 -7.85 -19.21
N TYR A 38 6.22 -9.10 -19.61
CA TYR A 38 5.26 -9.99 -18.94
C TYR A 38 5.58 -10.21 -17.45
N VAL A 39 6.86 -10.17 -17.04
CA VAL A 39 7.27 -10.29 -15.63
C VAL A 39 7.45 -8.92 -14.98
N ALA A 40 8.11 -8.00 -15.68
CA ALA A 40 8.47 -6.70 -15.12
C ALA A 40 7.24 -5.81 -14.82
N ALA A 41 6.23 -5.80 -15.70
CA ALA A 41 5.05 -4.96 -15.51
C ALA A 41 4.21 -5.39 -14.30
N PRO A 42 3.84 -6.67 -14.11
CA PRO A 42 3.16 -7.11 -12.89
C PRO A 42 3.96 -6.86 -11.61
N MET A 43 5.28 -7.06 -11.62
CA MET A 43 6.14 -6.73 -10.48
C MET A 43 6.09 -5.23 -10.15
N LEU A 44 6.09 -4.37 -11.16
CA LEU A 44 5.95 -2.92 -10.97
C LEU A 44 4.57 -2.56 -10.41
N PHE A 45 3.50 -3.19 -10.87
CA PHE A 45 2.15 -2.96 -10.35
C PHE A 45 2.03 -3.38 -8.88
N MET A 46 2.62 -4.51 -8.50
CA MET A 46 2.70 -4.94 -7.11
C MET A 46 3.55 -3.98 -6.27
N ALA A 47 4.68 -3.52 -6.80
CA ALA A 47 5.51 -2.52 -6.11
C ALA A 47 4.73 -1.22 -5.89
N LEU A 48 3.93 -0.77 -6.87
CA LEU A 48 3.07 0.40 -6.74
C LEU A 48 2.05 0.24 -5.62
N GLN A 49 1.37 -0.91 -5.58
CA GLN A 49 0.34 -1.21 -4.59
C GLN A 49 0.92 -1.36 -3.18
N TYR A 50 1.91 -2.23 -2.98
CA TYR A 50 2.33 -2.65 -1.64
C TYR A 50 3.47 -1.82 -1.05
N VAL A 51 4.32 -1.20 -1.87
CA VAL A 51 5.57 -0.56 -1.41
C VAL A 51 5.58 0.93 -1.69
N ILE A 52 5.37 1.35 -2.93
CA ILE A 52 5.53 2.74 -3.35
C ILE A 52 4.43 3.62 -2.74
N ALA A 53 3.17 3.17 -2.73
CA ALA A 53 2.06 3.92 -2.13
C ALA A 53 2.33 4.32 -0.66
N PRO A 54 2.63 3.40 0.28
CA PRO A 54 2.90 3.78 1.67
C PRO A 54 4.22 4.54 1.84
N VAL A 55 5.26 4.20 1.06
CA VAL A 55 6.56 4.89 1.11
C VAL A 55 6.44 6.35 0.67
N TRP A 56 5.72 6.58 -0.43
CA TRP A 56 5.47 7.90 -0.99
C TRP A 56 4.69 8.77 -0.01
N ALA A 57 3.58 8.23 0.49
CA ALA A 57 2.72 8.95 1.43
C ALA A 57 3.48 9.29 2.72
N ALA A 58 4.29 8.35 3.25
CA ALA A 58 5.12 8.58 4.42
C ALA A 58 6.23 9.62 4.18
N LYS A 59 6.91 9.60 3.03
CA LYS A 59 7.94 10.60 2.68
C LYS A 59 7.38 12.02 2.57
N ARG A 60 6.16 12.17 2.05
CA ARG A 60 5.53 13.47 1.75
C ARG A 60 4.95 14.17 2.99
N ILE A 61 4.62 13.41 4.02
CA ILE A 61 4.17 13.98 5.29
C ILE A 61 5.41 14.34 6.10
N VAL A 62 5.61 15.62 6.39
CA VAL A 62 6.70 16.08 7.27
C VAL A 62 6.08 16.51 8.59
N SER A 63 6.57 15.93 9.69
CA SER A 63 6.18 16.37 11.03
C SER A 63 6.72 17.78 11.25
N THR A 64 5.81 18.74 11.49
CA THR A 64 6.18 20.14 11.77
C THR A 64 6.78 20.31 13.16
N LYS A 65 6.49 19.40 14.09
CA LYS A 65 7.17 19.30 15.38
C LYS A 65 8.26 18.23 15.31
N ARG A 66 9.40 18.48 15.97
CA ARG A 66 10.49 17.52 16.24
C ARG A 66 10.02 16.38 17.18
N GLU A 67 8.86 15.79 16.90
CA GLU A 67 8.29 14.70 17.67
C GLU A 67 8.78 13.37 17.10
N ARG A 68 9.46 12.60 17.95
CA ARG A 68 9.66 11.15 17.79
C ARG A 68 8.36 10.51 17.33
N LEU A 69 8.46 9.57 16.38
CA LEU A 69 7.42 8.68 15.83
C LEU A 69 6.08 8.80 16.59
N SER A 70 5.31 9.85 16.29
CA SER A 70 4.15 10.20 17.10
C SER A 70 3.06 9.16 16.88
N LYS A 71 2.14 8.99 17.85
CA LYS A 71 0.98 8.08 17.72
C LYS A 71 0.27 8.24 16.36
N ARG A 72 0.29 9.44 15.78
CA ARG A 72 -0.28 9.74 14.45
C ARG A 72 0.36 8.94 13.32
N PHE A 73 1.68 8.69 13.34
CA PHE A 73 2.36 7.92 12.30
C PHE A 73 2.18 6.41 12.47
N VAL A 74 2.05 5.93 13.70
CA VAL A 74 1.69 4.53 13.97
C VAL A 74 0.29 4.23 13.44
N VAL A 75 -0.65 5.16 13.63
CA VAL A 75 -2.03 5.04 13.13
C VAL A 75 -2.15 5.29 11.63
N PHE A 76 -1.20 6.02 11.02
CA PHE A 76 -1.24 6.34 9.59
C PHE A 76 -1.17 5.09 8.70
N GLY A 77 -0.28 4.13 9.01
CA GLY A 77 -0.15 2.88 8.23
C GLY A 77 -1.44 2.06 8.18
N PRO A 78 -2.04 1.70 9.34
CA PRO A 78 -3.31 0.98 9.40
C PRO A 78 -4.46 1.75 8.75
N LEU A 79 -4.51 3.07 8.93
CA LEU A 79 -5.57 3.92 8.38
C LEU A 79 -5.48 3.99 6.85
N LEU A 80 -4.27 4.16 6.29
CA LEU A 80 -4.04 4.11 4.84
C LEU A 80 -4.40 2.73 4.27
N ALA A 81 -4.03 1.66 4.97
CA ALA A 81 -4.34 0.28 4.57
C ALA A 81 -5.86 0.05 4.56
N GLY A 82 -6.59 0.55 5.56
CA GLY A 82 -8.06 0.46 5.61
C GLY A 82 -8.75 1.14 4.43
N PHE A 83 -8.32 2.34 4.05
CA PHE A 83 -8.87 3.01 2.85
C PHE A 83 -8.51 2.29 1.55
N CYS A 84 -7.28 1.78 1.44
CA CYS A 84 -6.87 1.01 0.26
C CYS A 84 -7.64 -0.31 0.15
N LEU A 85 -7.88 -1.00 1.27
CA LEU A 85 -8.72 -2.20 1.33
C LEU A 85 -10.16 -1.89 0.92
N ALA A 86 -10.74 -0.80 1.42
CA ALA A 86 -12.10 -0.40 1.02
C ALA A 86 -12.21 -0.16 -0.50
N LEU A 87 -11.20 0.47 -1.10
CA LEU A 87 -11.12 0.64 -2.56
C LEU A 87 -10.90 -0.69 -3.28
N ASP A 88 -10.01 -1.54 -2.78
CA ASP A 88 -9.75 -2.87 -3.32
C ASP A 88 -11.02 -3.70 -3.36
N LEU A 89 -11.80 -3.68 -2.28
CA LEU A 89 -13.07 -4.39 -2.19
C LEU A 89 -14.07 -3.90 -3.24
N ILE A 90 -14.20 -2.57 -3.43
CA ILE A 90 -15.05 -2.00 -4.49
C ILE A 90 -14.58 -2.47 -5.87
N VAL A 91 -13.28 -2.44 -6.13
CA VAL A 91 -12.68 -2.87 -7.41
C VAL A 91 -12.85 -4.37 -7.63
N SER A 92 -12.65 -5.19 -6.61
CA SER A 92 -12.83 -6.65 -6.65
C SER A 92 -14.29 -7.02 -6.96
N LEU A 93 -15.26 -6.34 -6.35
CA LEU A 93 -16.68 -6.57 -6.64
C LEU A 93 -17.05 -6.15 -8.07
N ALA A 94 -16.61 -4.96 -8.50
CA ALA A 94 -17.08 -4.34 -9.75
C ALA A 94 -16.31 -4.77 -11.00
N LEU A 95 -14.98 -4.92 -10.91
CA LEU A 95 -14.08 -5.09 -12.06
C LEU A 95 -13.37 -6.45 -12.08
N GLY A 96 -13.17 -7.07 -10.91
CA GLY A 96 -12.60 -8.41 -10.81
C GLY A 96 -11.45 -8.54 -9.82
N LEU A 97 -11.15 -9.79 -9.48
CA LEU A 97 -10.07 -10.15 -8.57
C LEU A 97 -8.71 -9.82 -9.20
N ALA A 98 -7.86 -9.12 -8.44
CA ALA A 98 -6.47 -8.91 -8.82
C ALA A 98 -5.77 -10.26 -9.00
N VAL A 99 -4.86 -10.31 -9.96
CA VAL A 99 -3.91 -11.42 -10.05
C VAL A 99 -3.10 -11.44 -8.76
N ASN A 100 -3.17 -12.57 -8.04
CA ASN A 100 -2.39 -12.77 -6.82
C ASN A 100 -0.89 -12.60 -7.10
N PRO A 101 -0.10 -12.15 -6.11
CA PRO A 101 1.34 -11.95 -6.25
C PRO A 101 2.14 -13.20 -6.65
N PHE A 102 1.53 -14.39 -6.55
CA PHE A 102 2.15 -15.68 -6.85
C PHE A 102 1.64 -16.32 -8.15
N GLY A 103 0.98 -15.54 -9.00
CA GLY A 103 0.45 -15.99 -10.28
C GLY A 103 -1.03 -16.35 -10.23
N GLY A 104 -1.65 -16.25 -11.41
CA GLY A 104 -3.07 -16.48 -11.62
C GLY A 104 -3.55 -15.79 -12.89
N VAL A 105 -4.60 -16.31 -13.49
CA VAL A 105 -5.31 -15.61 -14.57
C VAL A 105 -6.18 -14.54 -13.90
N GLN A 106 -6.24 -13.34 -14.48
CA GLN A 106 -7.18 -12.32 -14.04
C GLN A 106 -8.60 -12.91 -14.08
N GLN A 107 -9.24 -12.94 -12.93
CA GLN A 107 -10.59 -13.46 -12.83
C GLN A 107 -11.56 -12.29 -12.88
N GLY A 108 -12.60 -12.43 -13.70
CA GLY A 108 -13.62 -11.40 -13.91
C GLY A 108 -14.36 -10.99 -12.62
N PRO A 109 -15.32 -10.05 -12.74
CA PRO A 109 -16.03 -9.44 -11.61
C PRO A 109 -16.62 -10.48 -10.65
N VAL A 110 -16.34 -10.32 -9.35
CA VAL A 110 -16.76 -11.27 -8.30
C VAL A 110 -18.27 -11.39 -8.25
N LEU A 111 -19.01 -10.29 -8.39
CA LEU A 111 -20.48 -10.28 -8.40
C LEU A 111 -21.06 -11.24 -9.45
N LEU A 112 -20.54 -11.20 -10.67
CA LEU A 112 -21.01 -12.06 -11.75
C LEU A 112 -20.62 -13.54 -11.56
N ARG A 113 -19.56 -13.80 -10.81
CA ARG A 113 -19.08 -15.16 -10.50
C ARG A 113 -19.77 -15.78 -9.30
N MET A 114 -20.26 -14.97 -8.37
CA MET A 114 -21.10 -15.42 -7.25
C MET A 114 -22.51 -15.81 -7.73
N LEU A 115 -23.02 -15.12 -8.76
CA LEU A 115 -24.37 -15.32 -9.29
C LEU A 115 -24.48 -16.43 -10.35
N ASN A 116 -23.38 -16.79 -11.01
CA ASN A 116 -23.38 -17.85 -12.02
C ASN A 116 -22.93 -19.21 -11.45
N PRO A 117 -23.69 -20.30 -11.67
CA PRO A 117 -23.21 -21.65 -11.43
C PRO A 117 -22.26 -22.08 -12.57
N GLY A 118 -21.07 -22.61 -12.23
CA GLY A 118 -20.08 -23.09 -13.20
C GLY A 118 -18.71 -23.33 -12.57
N SER A 119 -17.72 -23.75 -13.37
CA SER A 119 -16.34 -23.98 -12.92
C SER A 119 -15.63 -22.72 -12.39
N ASN A 120 -16.18 -21.55 -12.70
CA ASN A 120 -15.71 -20.24 -12.22
C ASN A 120 -16.52 -19.71 -11.02
N HIS A 121 -17.44 -20.50 -10.44
CA HIS A 121 -18.22 -20.11 -9.28
C HIS A 121 -17.30 -19.81 -8.09
N LEU A 122 -17.50 -18.66 -7.47
CA LEU A 122 -16.72 -18.24 -6.31
C LEU A 122 -17.61 -18.29 -5.08
N ASN A 123 -17.26 -19.15 -4.12
CA ASN A 123 -17.98 -19.21 -2.85
C ASN A 123 -17.69 -17.94 -2.03
N VAL A 124 -18.68 -17.47 -1.27
CA VAL A 124 -18.55 -16.29 -0.38
C VAL A 124 -17.41 -16.49 0.62
N GLY A 125 -17.23 -17.73 1.12
CA GLY A 125 -16.14 -18.08 2.03
C GLY A 125 -14.76 -17.94 1.39
N ASP A 126 -14.60 -18.38 0.14
CA ASP A 126 -13.32 -18.28 -0.58
C ASP A 126 -12.98 -16.83 -0.90
N PHE A 127 -13.97 -16.03 -1.28
CA PHE A 127 -13.83 -14.59 -1.45
C PHE A 127 -13.40 -13.90 -0.15
N ALA A 128 -14.07 -14.21 0.97
CA ALA A 128 -13.71 -13.65 2.27
C ALA A 128 -12.28 -14.03 2.67
N LEU A 129 -11.84 -15.27 2.42
CA LEU A 129 -10.46 -15.69 2.68
C LEU A 129 -9.45 -14.96 1.80
N THR A 130 -9.76 -14.69 0.53
CA THR A 130 -8.88 -13.90 -0.33
C THR A 130 -8.77 -12.46 0.15
N GLU A 131 -9.88 -11.83 0.53
CA GLU A 131 -9.91 -10.45 1.03
C GLU A 131 -9.26 -10.31 2.42
N VAL A 132 -9.36 -11.32 3.29
CA VAL A 132 -8.63 -11.32 4.56
C VAL A 132 -7.13 -11.42 4.33
N LYS A 133 -6.68 -12.21 3.36
CA LYS A 133 -5.25 -12.28 2.98
C LYS A 133 -4.76 -10.95 2.42
N THR A 134 -5.51 -10.29 1.55
CA THR A 134 -5.16 -8.95 1.04
C THR A 134 -5.14 -7.92 2.17
N ALA A 135 -6.10 -7.96 3.08
CA ALA A 135 -6.14 -7.09 4.26
C ALA A 135 -4.91 -7.24 5.15
N ILE A 136 -4.52 -8.48 5.50
CA ILE A 136 -3.36 -8.76 6.35
C ILE A 136 -2.07 -8.31 5.67
N THR A 137 -1.91 -8.61 4.38
CA THR A 137 -0.71 -8.22 3.62
C THR A 137 -0.60 -6.70 3.50
N LEU A 138 -1.69 -6.00 3.16
CA LEU A 138 -1.72 -4.54 3.13
C LEU A 138 -1.37 -3.94 4.49
N LEU A 139 -1.95 -4.44 5.59
CA LEU A 139 -1.67 -3.95 6.93
C LEU A 139 -0.19 -4.16 7.30
N ALA A 140 0.35 -5.35 7.06
CA ALA A 140 1.75 -5.67 7.35
C ALA A 140 2.72 -4.80 6.53
N PHE A 141 2.54 -4.73 5.21
CA PHE A 141 3.43 -3.96 4.35
C PHE A 141 3.33 -2.46 4.59
N TYR A 142 2.12 -1.92 4.76
CA TYR A 142 1.94 -0.48 4.96
C TYR A 142 2.47 -0.02 6.31
N THR A 143 2.24 -0.79 7.38
CA THR A 143 2.81 -0.47 8.70
C THR A 143 4.33 -0.52 8.67
N LEU A 144 4.92 -1.58 8.10
CA LEU A 144 6.36 -1.74 7.99
C LEU A 144 6.98 -0.65 7.12
N ALA A 145 6.41 -0.37 5.94
CA ALA A 145 6.90 0.66 5.03
C ALA A 145 6.88 2.06 5.67
N VAL A 146 5.81 2.41 6.39
CA VAL A 146 5.72 3.70 7.11
C VAL A 146 6.77 3.78 8.23
N ILE A 147 7.01 2.70 8.97
CA ILE A 147 8.02 2.66 10.02
C ILE A 147 9.43 2.78 9.42
N CYS A 148 9.77 1.93 8.45
CA CYS A 148 11.08 1.92 7.81
C CYS A 148 11.43 3.25 7.14
N THR A 149 10.46 3.89 6.47
CA THR A 149 10.70 5.22 5.87
C THR A 149 10.97 6.30 6.90
N ARG A 150 10.34 6.22 8.07
CA ARG A 150 10.61 7.15 9.19
C ARG A 150 11.93 6.87 9.88
N LEU A 151 12.31 5.61 10.01
CA LEU A 151 13.63 5.23 10.51
C LEU A 151 14.73 5.76 9.58
N ALA A 152 14.59 5.57 8.27
CA ALA A 152 15.54 6.05 7.26
C ALA A 152 15.64 7.59 7.23
N ALA A 153 14.57 8.30 7.56
CA ALA A 153 14.55 9.77 7.61
C ALA A 153 15.16 10.36 8.92
N GLY A 154 15.79 9.54 9.76
CA GLY A 154 16.48 10.01 10.97
C GLY A 154 15.59 10.08 12.23
N GLY A 155 14.49 9.32 12.28
CA GLY A 155 13.53 9.38 13.39
C GLY A 155 14.00 8.81 14.74
N PHE A 156 15.12 8.07 14.80
CA PHE A 156 15.49 7.27 15.99
C PHE A 156 16.84 7.59 16.64
N LEU A 157 17.86 8.01 15.88
CA LEU A 157 19.23 8.11 16.41
C LEU A 157 19.72 9.56 16.51
N ARG A 158 19.21 10.29 17.51
CA ARG A 158 20.06 11.29 18.18
C ARG A 158 20.46 10.72 19.52
N PHE A 159 21.67 10.16 19.58
CA PHE A 159 22.37 9.98 20.84
C PHE A 159 22.59 11.38 21.42
N THR A 160 21.77 11.76 22.40
CA THR A 160 22.14 12.88 23.27
C THR A 160 23.27 12.39 24.15
N MET A 161 24.50 12.50 23.66
CA MET A 161 25.68 12.31 24.51
C MET A 161 25.65 13.43 25.56
N PRO A 162 25.78 13.13 26.87
CA PRO A 162 25.95 14.16 27.88
C PRO A 162 27.35 14.75 27.73
N ALA A 163 27.51 15.71 26.82
CA ALA A 163 28.64 16.63 26.86
C ALA A 163 28.36 17.61 28.01
N GLY A 164 29.27 17.67 28.97
CA GLY A 164 29.13 18.47 30.19
C GLY A 164 28.55 19.87 29.93
N GLY A 165 27.48 20.20 30.65
CA GLY A 165 26.96 21.56 30.79
C GLY A 165 26.11 22.11 29.64
N ASN A 166 26.32 21.71 28.38
CA ASN A 166 25.55 22.26 27.25
C ASN A 166 25.15 21.19 26.23
N ARG A 167 23.82 21.04 26.03
CA ARG A 167 23.24 20.07 25.10
C ARG A 167 23.51 20.48 23.65
N VAL A 168 24.57 19.93 23.07
CA VAL A 168 24.82 20.03 21.63
C VAL A 168 23.92 19.02 20.93
N THR A 169 23.10 19.48 19.99
CA THR A 169 22.31 18.60 19.13
C THR A 169 22.92 18.55 17.74
N LEU A 170 23.56 17.43 17.37
CA LEU A 170 24.03 17.14 16.01
C LEU A 170 22.86 16.88 15.07
#